data_AF-A0A6A6YH45-F1
#
_entry.id   AF-A0A6A6YH45-F1
#
_cell.length_a   1.000
_cell.length_b   1.000
_cell.length_c   1.000
_cell.angle_alpha   90.00
_cell.angle_beta   90.00
_cell.angle_gamma   90.00
#
_symmetry.space_group_name_H-M   'P 1'
#
loop_
_entity.id
_entity.type
_entity.pdbx_description
1 polymer ?
#
loop_
_entity_poly.entity_id
_entity_poly.type
_entity_poly.pdbx_seq_one_letter_code
_entity_poly.pdbx_strand_id
1 'polypeptide(L)'
;MDQAEKEYLKIWLSHTVMGVAATIAIVLRFIARRRTKAVLKWDDWIALSALLFMWGDFACTILGKSFILNIWSTDSILTIWPCRELVARMSVIFLYYRLFSIKRWLGWSLKTVGALSILWLLCLIFTVSFQCKPIAALLDATVAGECLDNQTGFLSSEIFNACLDLALVCLPIRIIWKLRLPLRERFGIATIFLTGGL
;
A
#
# COMPACT_ATOMS: atom_id res chain seq x y z
N MET A 1 13.11 29.14 -3.87
CA MET A 1 12.42 27.83 -3.95
C MET A 1 11.73 27.63 -2.62
N ASP A 2 10.42 27.80 -2.62
CA ASP A 2 9.60 27.86 -1.41
C ASP A 2 9.57 26.52 -0.69
N GLN A 3 9.37 26.55 0.62
CA GLN A 3 9.34 25.35 1.47
C GLN A 3 8.30 24.33 0.99
N ALA A 4 7.16 24.80 0.49
CA ALA A 4 6.12 23.97 -0.10
C ALA A 4 6.61 23.22 -1.35
N GLU A 5 7.37 23.88 -2.22
CA GLU A 5 7.89 23.28 -3.45
C GLU A 5 8.86 22.12 -3.17
N LYS A 6 9.65 22.21 -2.10
CA LYS A 6 10.52 21.13 -1.64
C LYS A 6 9.74 19.92 -1.12
N GLU A 7 8.65 20.14 -0.40
CA GLU A 7 7.79 19.06 0.09
C GLU A 7 7.10 18.33 -1.08
N TYR A 8 6.59 19.07 -2.07
CA TYR A 8 6.09 18.46 -3.30
C TYR A 8 7.17 17.66 -4.03
N LEU A 9 8.38 18.20 -4.15
CA LEU A 9 9.48 17.51 -4.81
C LEU A 9 9.80 16.15 -4.15
N LYS A 10 9.77 16.08 -2.80
CA LYS A 10 9.99 14.84 -2.05
C LYS A 10 8.90 13.81 -2.31
N ILE A 11 7.64 14.23 -2.29
CA ILE A 11 6.49 13.36 -2.57
C ILE A 11 6.65 12.77 -3.98
N TRP A 12 6.95 13.61 -4.96
CA TRP A 12 7.07 13.17 -6.35
C TRP A 12 8.25 12.23 -6.56
N LEU A 13 9.38 12.51 -5.89
CA LEU A 13 10.55 11.64 -5.91
C LEU A 13 10.20 10.24 -5.38
N SER A 14 9.45 10.15 -4.28
CA SER A 14 9.03 8.87 -3.69
C SER A 14 8.16 8.05 -4.66
N HIS A 15 7.09 8.65 -5.20
CA HIS A 15 6.19 7.99 -6.15
C HIS A 15 6.92 7.55 -7.43
N THR A 16 7.86 8.35 -7.92
CA THR A 16 8.69 8.00 -9.08
C THR A 16 9.56 6.79 -8.79
N VAL A 17 10.23 6.76 -7.62
CA VAL A 17 11.10 5.65 -7.24
C VAL A 17 10.32 4.34 -7.10
N MET A 18 9.15 4.36 -6.46
CA MET A 18 8.28 3.18 -6.36
C MET A 18 7.74 2.73 -7.73
N GLY A 19 7.33 3.66 -8.59
CA GLY A 19 6.87 3.34 -9.95
C GLY A 19 7.96 2.71 -10.82
N VAL A 20 9.20 3.19 -10.69
CA VAL A 20 10.36 2.60 -11.35
C VAL A 20 10.67 1.21 -10.79
N ALA A 21 10.63 1.01 -9.48
CA ALA A 21 10.82 -0.33 -8.90
C ALA A 21 9.74 -1.33 -9.39
N ALA A 22 8.47 -0.90 -9.43
CA ALA A 22 7.36 -1.72 -9.91
C ALA A 22 7.47 -2.06 -11.41
N THR A 23 7.85 -1.11 -12.26
CA THR A 23 8.09 -1.36 -13.69
C THR A 23 9.19 -2.41 -13.89
N ILE A 24 10.33 -2.26 -13.17
CA ILE A 24 11.44 -3.23 -13.23
C ILE A 24 10.97 -4.62 -12.80
N ALA A 25 10.20 -4.72 -11.71
CA ALA A 25 9.68 -6.00 -11.21
C ALA A 25 8.74 -6.69 -12.22
N ILE A 26 7.85 -5.94 -12.87
CA ILE A 26 6.95 -6.47 -13.90
C ILE A 26 7.74 -6.90 -15.14
N VAL A 27 8.70 -6.10 -15.60
CA VAL A 27 9.56 -6.45 -16.74
C VAL A 27 10.35 -7.72 -16.44
N LEU A 28 10.95 -7.85 -15.26
CA LEU A 28 11.64 -9.07 -14.83
C LEU A 28 10.69 -10.27 -14.80
N ARG A 29 9.44 -10.10 -14.33
CA ARG A 29 8.42 -11.16 -14.32
C ARG A 29 8.06 -11.62 -15.73
N PHE A 30 7.91 -10.71 -16.68
CA PHE A 30 7.68 -11.03 -18.09
C PHE A 30 8.88 -11.73 -18.73
N ILE A 31 10.11 -11.27 -18.46
CA ILE A 31 11.35 -11.88 -18.96
C ILE A 31 11.52 -13.30 -18.37
N ALA A 32 11.29 -13.48 -17.08
CA ALA A 32 11.37 -14.77 -16.40
C ALA A 32 10.35 -15.78 -16.98
N ARG A 33 9.12 -15.32 -17.26
CA ARG A 33 8.08 -16.16 -17.89
C ARG A 33 8.40 -16.50 -19.34
N ARG A 34 8.92 -15.55 -20.13
CA ARG A 34 9.42 -15.82 -21.48
C ARG A 34 10.56 -16.84 -21.49
N ARG A 35 11.52 -16.71 -20.56
CA ARG A 35 12.66 -17.65 -20.41
C ARG A 35 12.23 -19.07 -20.01
N THR A 36 11.15 -19.19 -19.23
CA THR A 36 10.61 -20.47 -18.76
C THR A 36 9.52 -21.05 -19.69
N LYS A 37 9.23 -20.38 -20.82
CA LYS A 37 8.14 -20.71 -21.75
C LYS A 37 6.78 -20.92 -21.04
N ALA A 38 6.56 -20.18 -19.95
CA ALA A 38 5.31 -20.26 -19.19
C ALA A 38 4.19 -19.49 -19.91
N VAL A 39 2.98 -20.04 -19.92
CA VAL A 39 1.79 -19.42 -20.54
C VAL A 39 1.39 -18.18 -19.75
N LEU A 40 1.06 -17.08 -20.43
CA LEU A 40 0.54 -15.86 -19.78
C LEU A 40 -0.78 -16.15 -19.09
N LYS A 41 -0.90 -15.70 -17.83
CA LYS A 41 -2.14 -15.81 -17.04
C LYS A 41 -2.78 -14.43 -16.86
N TRP A 42 -4.06 -14.42 -16.50
CA TRP A 42 -4.81 -13.19 -16.19
C TRP A 42 -4.14 -12.32 -15.11
N ASP A 43 -3.42 -12.92 -14.16
CA ASP A 43 -2.59 -12.21 -13.18
C ASP A 43 -1.59 -11.22 -13.80
N ASP A 44 -1.00 -11.55 -14.96
CA ASP A 44 0.03 -10.72 -15.58
C ASP A 44 -0.57 -9.48 -16.27
N TRP A 45 -1.82 -9.58 -16.75
CA TRP A 45 -2.58 -8.44 -17.30
C TRP A 45 -3.07 -7.49 -16.22
N ILE A 46 -3.48 -8.03 -15.06
CA ILE A 46 -3.88 -7.23 -13.90
C ILE A 46 -2.68 -6.43 -13.36
N ALA A 47 -1.48 -7.02 -13.37
CA ALA A 47 -0.27 -6.30 -12.98
C ALA A 47 0.06 -5.15 -13.96
N LEU A 48 -0.10 -5.39 -15.27
CA LEU A 48 0.13 -4.36 -16.28
C LEU A 48 -0.89 -3.22 -16.20
N SER A 49 -2.17 -3.53 -15.95
CA SER A 49 -3.19 -2.50 -15.78
C SER A 49 -2.97 -1.67 -14.51
N ALA A 50 -2.55 -2.30 -13.41
CA ALA A 50 -2.17 -1.59 -12.18
C ALA A 50 -1.00 -0.64 -12.41
N LEU A 51 0.00 -1.05 -13.20
CA LEU A 51 1.14 -0.21 -13.57
C LEU A 51 0.71 1.01 -14.38
N LEU A 52 -0.17 0.82 -15.37
CA LEU A 52 -0.70 1.92 -16.17
C LEU A 52 -1.50 2.91 -15.32
N PHE A 53 -2.30 2.41 -14.38
CA PHE A 53 -3.07 3.25 -13.47
C PHE A 53 -2.15 4.05 -12.52
N MET A 54 -1.08 3.44 -12.03
CA MET A 54 -0.08 4.09 -11.17
C MET A 54 0.65 5.23 -11.89
N TRP A 55 1.12 5.01 -13.12
CA TRP A 55 1.75 6.08 -13.91
C TRP A 55 0.75 7.13 -14.38
N GLY A 56 -0.52 6.75 -14.58
CA GLY A 56 -1.61 7.68 -14.91
C GLY A 56 -1.93 8.64 -13.77
N ASP A 57 -2.05 8.13 -12.54
CA ASP A 57 -2.25 8.95 -11.35
C ASP A 57 -1.08 9.91 -11.10
N PHE A 58 0.15 9.42 -11.28
CA PHE A 58 1.34 10.26 -11.21
C PHE A 58 1.33 11.34 -12.29
N ALA A 59 1.07 11.00 -13.55
CA ALA A 59 0.99 12.00 -14.63
C ALA A 59 -0.11 13.05 -14.39
N CYS A 60 -1.26 12.64 -13.83
CA CYS A 60 -2.36 13.53 -13.47
C CYS A 60 -2.00 14.50 -12.34
N THR A 61 -1.28 14.04 -11.31
CA THR A 61 -0.79 14.92 -10.23
C THR A 61 0.28 15.89 -10.73
N ILE A 62 1.07 15.51 -11.74
CA ILE A 62 2.04 16.40 -12.39
C ILE A 62 1.35 17.48 -13.24
N LEU A 63 0.43 17.08 -14.10
CA LEU A 63 -0.23 17.95 -15.06
C LEU A 63 -1.35 18.79 -14.42
N GLY A 64 -1.92 18.33 -13.31
CA GLY A 64 -3.09 18.91 -12.68
C GLY A 64 -2.85 20.14 -11.79
N LYS A 65 -1.73 20.84 -11.91
CA LYS A 65 -1.56 22.18 -11.29
C LYS A 65 -2.61 23.21 -11.77
N SER A 66 -3.33 22.97 -12.87
CA SER A 66 -4.32 23.90 -13.44
C SER A 66 -5.81 23.50 -13.30
N PHE A 67 -6.13 22.28 -12.84
CA PHE A 67 -7.53 21.78 -12.80
C PHE A 67 -7.94 21.15 -11.45
N ILE A 68 -6.99 20.82 -10.57
CA ILE A 68 -7.21 20.12 -9.29
C ILE A 68 -7.51 21.10 -8.15
N LEU A 69 -8.56 21.91 -8.27
CA LEU A 69 -9.13 22.58 -7.08
C LEU A 69 -10.63 22.29 -6.88
N ASN A 70 -11.32 21.61 -7.80
CA ASN A 70 -12.79 21.49 -7.72
C ASN A 70 -13.39 20.08 -7.88
N ILE A 71 -12.62 19.01 -8.09
CA ILE A 71 -13.19 17.64 -8.21
C ILE A 71 -12.74 16.66 -7.13
N TRP A 72 -11.58 16.87 -6.51
CA TRP A 72 -11.14 16.09 -5.38
C TRP A 72 -11.29 16.93 -4.12
N SER A 73 -12.52 16.98 -3.59
CA SER A 73 -12.71 17.40 -2.20
C SER A 73 -11.74 16.58 -1.34
N THR A 74 -11.00 17.28 -0.48
CA THR A 74 -10.10 16.75 0.56
C THR A 74 -10.73 15.63 1.38
N ASP A 75 -12.06 15.51 1.41
CA ASP A 75 -12.80 14.50 2.16
C ASP A 75 -12.73 13.08 1.53
N SER A 76 -12.53 12.98 0.22
CA SER A 76 -12.56 11.69 -0.51
C SER A 76 -11.22 10.96 -0.50
N ILE A 77 -10.11 11.71 -0.50
CA ILE A 77 -8.75 11.13 -0.52
C ILE A 77 -8.44 10.43 0.80
N LEU A 78 -8.92 10.99 1.91
CA LEU A 78 -8.74 10.46 3.27
C LEU A 78 -9.51 9.17 3.56
N THR A 79 -10.58 8.90 2.81
CA THR A 79 -11.40 7.68 2.99
C THR A 79 -11.05 6.58 1.99
N ILE A 80 -10.74 6.91 0.75
CA ILE A 80 -10.51 5.92 -0.32
C ILE A 80 -9.15 5.24 -0.19
N TRP A 81 -8.09 6.00 0.14
CA TRP A 81 -6.72 5.48 0.20
C TRP A 81 -6.52 4.37 1.26
N PRO A 82 -6.90 4.55 2.54
CA PRO A 82 -6.68 3.49 3.54
C PRO A 82 -7.59 2.27 3.32
N CYS A 83 -8.73 2.43 2.64
CA CYS A 83 -9.58 1.32 2.23
C CYS A 83 -8.91 0.45 1.16
N ARG A 84 -8.22 1.07 0.19
CA ARG A 84 -7.45 0.36 -0.85
C ARG A 84 -6.41 -0.57 -0.21
N GLU A 85 -5.68 -0.05 0.77
CA GLU A 85 -4.66 -0.78 1.50
C GLU A 85 -5.24 -2.01 2.23
N LEU A 86 -6.36 -1.82 2.93
CA LEU A 86 -7.02 -2.91 3.67
C LEU A 86 -7.48 -4.03 2.72
N VAL A 87 -8.09 -3.68 1.58
CA VAL A 87 -8.56 -4.68 0.62
C VAL A 87 -7.40 -5.48 0.03
N ALA A 88 -6.27 -4.82 -0.28
CA ALA A 88 -5.07 -5.50 -0.75
C ALA A 88 -4.54 -6.48 0.30
N ARG A 89 -4.41 -6.06 1.57
CA ARG A 89 -3.99 -6.92 2.68
C ARG A 89 -4.91 -8.11 2.89
N MET A 90 -6.22 -7.90 2.85
CA MET A 90 -7.20 -8.98 3.03
C MET A 90 -7.14 -10.01 1.91
N SER A 91 -6.92 -9.59 0.66
CA SER A 91 -6.71 -10.49 -0.47
C SER A 91 -5.47 -11.38 -0.27
N VAL A 92 -4.37 -10.77 0.18
CA VAL A 92 -3.12 -11.47 0.48
C VAL A 92 -3.28 -12.46 1.64
N ILE A 93 -3.93 -12.04 2.72
CA ILE A 93 -4.23 -12.91 3.87
C ILE A 93 -5.09 -14.10 3.44
N PHE A 94 -6.10 -13.88 2.61
CA PHE A 94 -6.97 -14.93 2.10
C PHE A 94 -6.21 -15.93 1.23
N LEU A 95 -5.29 -15.44 0.38
CA LEU A 95 -4.39 -16.28 -0.40
C LEU A 95 -3.49 -17.14 0.49
N TYR A 96 -2.92 -16.59 1.57
CA TYR A 96 -2.09 -17.35 2.51
C TYR A 96 -2.88 -18.34 3.34
N TYR A 97 -4.09 -17.97 3.73
CA TYR A 97 -5.01 -18.88 4.38
C TYR A 97 -5.30 -20.06 3.45
N ARG A 98 -5.62 -19.82 2.17
CA ARG A 98 -5.85 -20.89 1.19
C ARG A 98 -4.62 -21.77 0.94
N LEU A 99 -3.42 -21.19 0.89
CA LEU A 99 -2.20 -21.91 0.53
C LEU A 99 -1.59 -22.71 1.70
N PHE A 100 -1.67 -22.19 2.92
CA PHE A 100 -0.95 -22.72 4.08
C PHE A 100 -1.83 -22.99 5.32
N SER A 101 -3.16 -23.06 5.17
CA SER A 101 -4.13 -23.38 6.26
C SER A 101 -3.83 -24.68 7.03
N ILE A 102 -2.93 -25.52 6.53
CA ILE A 102 -2.45 -26.75 7.19
C ILE A 102 -1.87 -26.50 8.59
N LYS A 103 -1.28 -25.32 8.88
CA LYS A 103 -0.65 -25.02 10.18
C LYS A 103 -1.49 -24.07 11.04
N ARG A 104 -1.95 -24.54 12.21
CA ARG A 104 -2.76 -23.76 13.17
C ARG A 104 -2.11 -22.43 13.59
N TRP A 105 -0.81 -22.43 13.89
CA TRP A 105 -0.10 -21.21 14.32
C TRP A 105 -0.08 -20.10 13.25
N LEU A 106 -0.03 -20.48 11.97
CA LEU A 106 -0.08 -19.54 10.86
C LEU A 106 -1.48 -18.94 10.72
N GLY A 107 -2.52 -19.77 10.86
CA GLY A 107 -3.91 -19.29 10.86
C GLY A 107 -4.17 -18.25 11.95
N TRP A 108 -3.64 -18.45 13.15
CA TRP A 108 -3.70 -17.45 14.23
C TRP A 108 -2.92 -16.18 13.87
N SER A 109 -1.71 -16.31 13.32
CA SER A 109 -0.88 -15.16 12.92
C SER A 109 -1.50 -14.33 11.80
N LEU A 110 -2.16 -14.97 10.83
CA LEU A 110 -2.86 -14.28 9.75
C LEU A 110 -4.11 -13.54 10.27
N LYS A 111 -4.85 -14.16 11.19
CA LYS A 111 -6.01 -13.51 11.84
C LYS A 111 -5.58 -12.32 12.68
N THR A 112 -4.46 -12.39 13.41
CA THR A 112 -3.96 -11.26 14.20
C THR A 112 -3.53 -10.11 13.30
N VAL A 113 -2.80 -10.37 12.22
CA VAL A 113 -2.39 -9.32 11.28
C VAL A 113 -3.60 -8.69 10.57
N GLY A 114 -4.60 -9.49 10.19
CA GLY A 114 -5.86 -8.98 9.63
C GLY A 114 -6.63 -8.11 10.62
N ALA A 115 -6.73 -8.53 11.88
CA ALA A 115 -7.36 -7.74 12.94
C ALA A 115 -6.63 -6.42 13.19
N LEU A 116 -5.28 -6.44 13.23
CA LEU A 116 -4.47 -5.22 13.36
C LEU A 116 -4.65 -4.27 12.17
N SER A 117 -4.82 -4.80 10.95
CA SER A 117 -5.06 -3.98 9.76
C SER A 117 -6.42 -3.25 9.81
N ILE A 118 -7.46 -3.94 10.27
CA ILE A 118 -8.79 -3.34 10.48
C ILE A 118 -8.73 -2.30 11.62
N LEU A 119 -8.03 -2.62 12.71
CA LEU A 119 -7.87 -1.71 13.84
C LEU A 119 -7.14 -0.43 13.42
N TRP A 120 -6.08 -0.56 12.61
CA TRP A 120 -5.36 0.59 12.06
C TRP A 120 -6.29 1.50 11.23
N LEU A 121 -7.13 0.93 10.35
CA LEU A 121 -8.12 1.71 9.58
C LEU A 121 -9.07 2.47 10.51
N LEU A 122 -9.59 1.81 11.55
CA LEU A 122 -10.47 2.45 12.52
C LEU A 122 -9.77 3.60 13.25
N CYS A 123 -8.55 3.39 13.74
CA CYS A 123 -7.75 4.44 14.39
C CYS A 123 -7.51 5.63 13.47
N LEU A 124 -7.25 5.39 12.19
CA LEU A 124 -7.05 6.45 11.20
C LEU A 124 -8.33 7.28 11.02
N ILE A 125 -9.48 6.62 10.84
CA ILE A 125 -10.79 7.30 10.73
C ILE A 125 -11.05 8.17 11.97
N PHE A 126 -10.86 7.61 13.17
CA PHE A 126 -11.02 8.37 14.42
C PHE A 126 -10.06 9.56 14.51
N THR A 127 -8.78 9.37 14.16
CA THR A 127 -7.78 10.44 14.24
C THR A 127 -8.15 11.60 13.32
N VAL A 128 -8.60 11.30 12.11
CA VAL A 128 -9.04 12.30 11.13
C VAL A 128 -10.31 13.01 11.59
N SER A 129 -11.30 12.28 12.10
CA SER A 129 -12.55 12.87 12.58
C SER A 129 -12.35 13.77 13.81
N PHE A 130 -11.34 13.48 14.64
CA PHE A 130 -11.06 14.19 15.89
C PHE A 130 -9.72 14.95 15.87
N GLN A 131 -9.22 15.30 14.68
CA GLN A 131 -7.89 15.93 14.56
C GLN A 131 -7.83 17.34 15.15
N CYS A 132 -8.95 18.05 15.27
CA CYS A 132 -9.01 19.41 15.80
C CYS A 132 -9.80 19.49 17.12
N LYS A 133 -9.31 20.32 18.04
CA LYS A 133 -10.01 20.72 19.27
C LYS A 133 -10.23 22.24 19.26
N PRO A 134 -11.48 22.74 19.16
CA PRO A 134 -12.74 22.01 18.97
C PRO A 134 -12.90 21.50 17.52
N ILE A 135 -13.75 20.47 17.32
CA ILE A 135 -14.05 19.91 15.99
C ILE A 135 -14.63 20.97 15.04
N ALA A 136 -15.29 22.00 15.57
CA ALA A 136 -15.81 23.13 14.79
C ALA A 136 -14.71 23.89 14.01
N ALA A 137 -13.47 23.88 14.50
CA ALA A 137 -12.33 24.48 13.80
C ALA A 137 -11.95 23.72 12.51
N LEU A 138 -12.46 22.50 12.31
CA LEU A 138 -12.28 21.74 11.07
C LEU A 138 -13.12 22.30 9.92
N LEU A 139 -14.37 22.71 10.22
CA LEU A 139 -15.28 23.27 9.21
C LEU A 139 -15.12 24.79 9.05
N ASP A 140 -14.70 25.48 10.11
CA ASP A 140 -14.61 26.93 10.12
C ASP A 140 -13.25 27.38 10.65
N ALA A 141 -12.36 27.75 9.73
CA ALA A 141 -11.00 28.19 10.02
C ALA A 141 -10.93 29.51 10.80
N THR A 142 -12.08 30.19 10.99
CA THR A 142 -12.19 31.40 11.82
C THR A 142 -12.27 31.11 13.32
N VAL A 143 -12.58 29.86 13.70
CA VAL A 143 -12.63 29.41 15.09
C VAL A 143 -11.22 29.07 15.56
N ALA A 144 -10.74 29.75 16.60
CA ALA A 144 -9.47 29.42 17.23
C ALA A 144 -9.51 28.00 17.82
N GLY A 145 -8.70 27.11 17.27
CA GLY A 145 -8.58 25.73 17.70
C GLY A 145 -7.16 25.21 17.50
N GLU A 146 -6.79 24.21 18.31
CA GLU A 146 -5.56 23.47 18.11
C GLU A 146 -5.87 22.20 17.31
N CYS A 147 -5.23 22.06 16.15
CA CYS A 147 -5.31 20.87 15.31
C CYS A 147 -4.01 20.08 15.42
N LEU A 148 -4.12 18.75 15.34
CA LEU A 148 -2.98 17.87 15.15
C LEU A 148 -2.23 18.26 13.87
N ASP A 149 -0.91 18.24 13.97
CA ASP A 149 -0.07 18.43 12.80
C ASP A 149 -0.24 17.25 11.84
N ASN A 150 -0.71 17.56 10.62
CA ASN A 150 -0.97 16.60 9.57
C ASN A 150 0.30 15.82 9.20
N GLN A 151 1.48 16.44 9.30
CA GLN A 151 2.73 15.82 8.87
C GLN A 151 3.17 14.70 9.83
N THR A 152 3.09 14.93 11.13
CA THR A 152 3.37 13.90 12.15
C THR A 152 2.30 12.80 12.18
N GLY A 153 1.02 13.16 12.01
CA GLY A 153 -0.06 12.18 11.87
C GLY A 153 0.13 11.25 10.66
N PHE A 154 0.47 11.82 9.51
CA PHE A 154 0.72 11.07 8.29
C PHE A 154 1.93 10.14 8.43
N LEU A 155 3.07 10.65 8.91
CA LEU A 155 4.29 9.86 9.05
C LEU A 155 4.11 8.68 10.00
N SER A 156 3.41 8.88 11.13
CA SER A 156 3.13 7.78 12.06
C SER A 156 2.27 6.70 11.41
N SER A 157 1.22 7.09 10.68
CA SER A 157 0.35 6.17 9.97
C SER A 157 1.10 5.32 8.94
N GLU A 158 1.99 5.96 8.16
CA GLU A 158 2.84 5.30 7.16
C GLU A 158 3.80 4.27 7.76
N ILE A 159 4.38 4.59 8.93
CA ILE A 159 5.25 3.64 9.64
C ILE A 159 4.46 2.40 10.05
N PHE A 160 3.26 2.57 10.62
CA PHE A 160 2.39 1.45 10.97
C PHE A 160 1.97 0.64 9.74
N ASN A 161 1.65 1.33 8.64
CA ASN A 161 1.30 0.73 7.35
C ASN A 161 2.42 -0.20 6.86
N ALA A 162 3.65 0.33 6.78
CA ALA A 162 4.83 -0.42 6.37
C ALA A 162 5.14 -1.61 7.31
N CYS A 163 4.94 -1.44 8.63
CA CYS A 163 5.10 -2.54 9.59
C CYS A 163 4.13 -3.70 9.35
N LEU A 164 2.87 -3.41 8.99
CA LEU A 164 1.87 -4.44 8.69
C LEU A 164 2.21 -5.20 7.40
N ASP A 165 2.71 -4.49 6.38
CA ASP A 165 3.11 -5.12 5.11
C ASP A 165 4.36 -5.98 5.31
N LEU A 166 5.35 -5.51 6.07
CA LEU A 166 6.51 -6.32 6.44
C LEU A 166 6.11 -7.57 7.24
N ALA A 167 5.15 -7.44 8.17
CA ALA A 167 4.65 -8.59 8.93
C ALA A 167 4.00 -9.64 8.02
N LEU A 168 3.18 -9.20 7.05
CA LEU A 168 2.61 -10.09 6.03
C LEU A 168 3.70 -10.77 5.20
N VAL A 169 4.70 -10.01 4.77
CA VAL A 169 5.81 -10.51 3.94
C VAL A 169 6.71 -11.50 4.69
N CYS A 170 6.97 -11.28 5.97
CA CYS A 170 7.84 -12.14 6.76
C CYS A 170 7.18 -13.46 7.18
N LEU A 171 5.87 -13.48 7.38
CA LEU A 171 5.08 -14.66 7.77
C LEU A 171 5.38 -15.94 6.94
N PRO A 172 5.27 -15.94 5.60
CA PRO A 172 5.61 -17.09 4.74
C PRO A 172 7.09 -17.50 4.77
N ILE A 173 8.02 -16.56 4.97
CA ILE A 173 9.44 -16.74 4.70
C ILE A 173 9.96 -17.68 5.77
N ARG A 174 9.49 -17.49 7.01
CA ARG A 174 9.73 -18.42 8.12
C ARG A 174 9.26 -19.85 7.82
N ILE A 175 8.15 -20.02 7.09
CA ILE A 175 7.64 -21.34 6.69
C ILE A 175 8.48 -21.96 5.59
N ILE A 176 8.76 -21.19 4.54
CA ILE A 176 9.54 -21.64 3.37
C ILE A 176 10.96 -22.03 3.80
N TRP A 177 11.55 -21.35 4.79
CA TRP A 177 12.87 -21.71 5.30
C TRP A 177 12.88 -23.03 6.08
N LYS A 178 11.75 -23.43 6.67
CA LYS A 178 11.61 -24.73 7.35
C LYS A 178 11.17 -25.86 6.43
N LEU A 179 10.65 -25.56 5.24
CA LEU A 179 10.21 -26.56 4.27
C LEU A 179 11.29 -26.71 3.20
N ARG A 180 11.89 -27.91 3.08
CA ARG A 180 12.90 -28.25 2.05
C ARG A 180 12.27 -28.27 0.65
N LEU A 181 11.82 -27.11 0.16
CA LEU A 181 11.26 -26.97 -1.17
C LEU A 181 12.37 -26.75 -2.20
N PRO A 182 12.23 -27.29 -3.43
CA PRO A 182 13.16 -27.03 -4.52
C PRO A 182 13.18 -25.54 -4.88
N LEU A 183 14.37 -25.00 -5.18
CA LEU A 183 14.64 -23.56 -5.38
C LEU A 183 13.68 -22.84 -6.34
N ARG A 184 13.10 -23.57 -7.32
CA ARG A 184 12.13 -23.02 -8.28
C ARG A 184 10.82 -22.53 -7.65
N GLU A 185 10.28 -23.24 -6.66
CA GLU A 185 9.05 -22.80 -5.98
C GLU A 185 9.33 -21.67 -4.98
N ARG A 186 10.53 -21.69 -4.36
CA ARG A 186 11.03 -20.62 -3.48
C ARG A 186 11.11 -19.28 -4.20
N PHE A 187 11.56 -19.27 -5.47
CA PHE A 187 11.61 -18.06 -6.30
C PHE A 187 10.21 -17.55 -6.67
N GLY A 188 9.28 -18.43 -7.02
CA GLY A 188 7.91 -18.03 -7.35
C GLY A 188 7.21 -17.32 -6.19
N ILE A 189 7.36 -17.86 -4.97
CA ILE A 189 6.76 -17.25 -3.78
C ILE A 189 7.46 -15.93 -3.43
N ALA A 190 8.80 -15.86 -3.49
CA ALA A 190 9.55 -14.62 -3.28
C ALA A 190 9.11 -13.50 -4.25
N THR A 191 8.87 -13.82 -5.52
CA THR A 191 8.39 -12.82 -6.49
C THR A 191 6.99 -12.31 -6.19
N ILE A 192 6.06 -13.18 -5.75
CA ILE A 192 4.70 -12.76 -5.36
C ILE A 192 4.73 -11.85 -4.13
N PHE A 193 5.58 -12.17 -3.16
CA PHE A 193 5.77 -11.39 -1.94
C PHE A 193 6.38 -10.02 -2.18
N LEU A 194 7.37 -9.91 -3.08
CA LEU A 194 7.97 -8.64 -3.46
C LEU A 194 6.98 -7.71 -4.20
N THR A 195 6.03 -8.26 -4.95
CA THR A 195 4.99 -7.47 -5.62
C THR A 195 3.76 -7.17 -4.75
N GLY A 196 3.57 -7.87 -3.63
CA GLY A 196 2.39 -7.70 -2.77
C GLY A 196 2.58 -6.78 -1.57
N GLY A 197 3.82 -6.40 -1.25
CA GLY A 197 4.18 -5.50 -0.14
C GLY A 197 4.77 -4.16 -0.60
N LEU A 198 4.32 -3.67 -1.76
CA LEU A 198 4.78 -2.46 -2.43
C LEU A 198 3.60 -1.65 -2.95
#